data_AF-A0A8S9RSI9-F1
#
_entry.id   AF-A0A8S9RSI9-F1
#
_cell.length_a   1.000
_cell.length_b   1.000
_cell.length_c   1.000
_cell.angle_alpha   90.00
_cell.angle_beta   90.00
_cell.angle_gamma   90.00
#
_symmetry.space_group_name_H-M   'P 1'
#
loop_
_entity.id
_entity.type
_entity.pdbx_description
1 polymer ?
#
loop_
_entity_poly.entity_id
_entity_poly.type
_entity_poly.pdbx_seq_one_letter_code
_entity_poly.pdbx_strand_id
1 'polypeptide(L)'
;MMGIYFEPRYSLARVIGTKISMIMTVVDDTYDAYGTLPEVISFTDALQRWDIGTIEDLPNYMQIIFRTLWEVMQDIEREMSSLGRPGGLQPTIDEKFLLIQGRLMQSSHGGEGGDTRMLILLTRED
;
A
#
# COMPACT_ATOMS: atom_id res chain seq x y z
N MET A 1 -10.74 10.39 -8.05
CA MET A 1 -10.96 11.36 -6.94
C MET A 1 -11.74 12.62 -7.31
N MET A 2 -11.62 13.17 -8.53
CA MET A 2 -12.35 14.39 -8.94
C MET A 2 -13.89 14.33 -8.81
N GLY A 3 -14.48 13.14 -8.83
CA GLY A 3 -15.93 12.95 -8.73
C GLY A 3 -16.53 13.06 -7.32
N ILE A 4 -15.72 13.10 -6.25
CA ILE A 4 -16.22 13.08 -4.87
C ILE A 4 -16.26 14.49 -4.24
N TYR A 5 -15.33 15.37 -4.62
CA TYR A 5 -15.23 16.73 -4.07
C TYR A 5 -14.74 17.68 -5.16
N PHE A 6 -15.61 18.50 -5.75
CA PHE A 6 -15.27 19.42 -6.86
C PHE A 6 -14.93 20.83 -6.38
N GLU A 7 -15.25 21.18 -5.13
CA GLU A 7 -15.10 22.52 -4.60
C GLU A 7 -13.62 22.93 -4.48
N PRO A 8 -13.25 24.19 -4.77
CA PRO A 8 -11.87 24.67 -4.69
C PRO A 8 -11.20 24.43 -3.33
N ARG A 9 -11.98 24.47 -2.24
CA ARG A 9 -11.52 24.25 -0.86
C ARG A 9 -10.92 22.85 -0.62
N TYR A 10 -11.25 21.87 -1.46
CA TYR A 10 -10.74 20.49 -1.37
C TYR A 10 -9.59 20.20 -2.34
N SER A 11 -8.97 21.23 -2.93
CA SER A 11 -7.87 21.07 -3.90
C SER A 11 -6.74 20.19 -3.36
N LEU A 12 -6.28 20.44 -2.14
CA LEU A 12 -5.22 19.66 -1.50
C LEU A 12 -5.66 18.21 -1.25
N ALA A 13 -6.86 18.01 -0.71
CA ALA A 13 -7.40 16.67 -0.46
C ALA A 13 -7.51 15.85 -1.77
N ARG A 14 -7.85 16.50 -2.89
CA ARG A 14 -7.85 15.86 -4.21
C ARG A 14 -6.45 15.49 -4.69
N VAL A 15 -5.47 16.36 -4.50
CA VAL A 15 -4.07 16.09 -4.88
C VAL A 15 -3.54 14.91 -4.07
N ILE A 16 -3.66 14.96 -2.75
CA ILE A 16 -3.25 13.87 -1.84
C ILE A 16 -3.97 12.56 -2.19
N GLY A 17 -5.30 12.61 -2.33
CA GLY A 17 -6.09 11.42 -2.67
C GLY A 17 -5.73 10.82 -4.02
N THR A 18 -5.35 11.65 -5.00
CA THR A 18 -4.91 11.17 -6.32
C THR A 18 -3.53 10.51 -6.23
N LYS A 19 -2.57 11.12 -5.50
CA LYS A 19 -1.24 10.53 -5.25
C LYS A 19 -1.37 9.15 -4.61
N ILE A 20 -2.17 9.02 -3.54
CA ILE A 20 -2.45 7.74 -2.88
C ILE A 20 -3.10 6.74 -3.85
N SER A 21 -4.14 7.17 -4.59
CA SER A 21 -4.85 6.26 -5.52
C SER A 21 -3.92 5.68 -6.59
N MET A 22 -3.04 6.50 -7.17
CA MET A 22 -2.10 6.05 -8.20
C MET A 22 -1.14 4.98 -7.66
N ILE A 23 -0.59 5.16 -6.46
CA ILE A 23 0.33 4.18 -5.89
C ILE A 23 -0.39 2.89 -5.52
N MET A 24 -1.60 2.99 -4.98
CA MET A 24 -2.41 1.81 -4.68
C MET A 24 -2.68 0.98 -5.94
N THR A 25 -2.91 1.61 -7.09
CA THR A 25 -3.04 0.91 -8.37
C THR A 25 -1.73 0.21 -8.77
N VAL A 26 -0.59 0.87 -8.67
CA VAL A 26 0.71 0.25 -8.99
C VAL A 26 0.98 -0.97 -8.08
N VAL A 27 0.62 -0.88 -6.81
CA VAL A 27 0.72 -2.01 -5.87
C VAL A 27 -0.26 -3.12 -6.28
N ASP A 28 -1.53 -2.82 -6.54
CA ASP A 28 -2.54 -3.78 -7.01
C ASP A 28 -2.05 -4.55 -8.26
N ASP A 29 -1.58 -3.82 -9.28
CA ASP A 29 -1.03 -4.38 -10.53
C ASP A 29 0.20 -5.28 -10.30
N THR A 30 1.00 -4.93 -9.29
CA THR A 30 2.19 -5.74 -8.94
C THR A 30 1.78 -7.08 -8.36
N TYR A 31 0.74 -7.12 -7.53
CA TYR A 31 0.27 -8.36 -6.90
C TYR A 31 -0.55 -9.23 -7.86
N ASP A 32 -1.25 -8.66 -8.83
CA ASP A 32 -2.15 -9.42 -9.72
C ASP A 32 -1.49 -9.95 -11.00
N ALA A 33 -0.48 -9.24 -11.53
CA ALA A 33 0.05 -9.51 -12.87
C ALA A 33 1.56 -9.76 -12.92
N TYR A 34 2.34 -9.20 -11.98
CA TYR A 34 3.81 -9.20 -12.08
C TYR A 34 4.55 -9.99 -10.99
N GLY A 35 3.99 -10.07 -9.79
CA GLY A 35 4.64 -10.69 -8.64
C GLY A 35 4.47 -12.21 -8.61
N THR A 36 5.56 -12.92 -8.40
CA THR A 36 5.48 -14.33 -7.98
C THR A 36 5.08 -14.42 -6.50
N LEU A 37 4.48 -15.53 -6.07
CA LEU A 37 4.05 -15.70 -4.68
C LEU A 37 5.16 -15.40 -3.65
N PRO A 38 6.41 -15.87 -3.80
CA PRO A 38 7.49 -15.52 -2.86
C PRO A 38 7.82 -14.03 -2.84
N GLU A 39 7.87 -13.38 -4.00
CA GLU A 39 8.15 -11.93 -4.11
C GLU A 39 7.04 -11.11 -3.46
N VAL A 40 5.79 -11.51 -3.67
CA VAL A 40 4.60 -10.90 -3.06
C VAL A 40 4.61 -11.03 -1.54
N ILE A 41 5.04 -12.16 -0.99
CA ILE A 41 5.18 -12.36 0.46
C ILE A 41 6.28 -11.44 1.01
N SER A 42 7.47 -11.44 0.40
CA SER A 42 8.57 -10.56 0.85
C SER A 42 8.20 -9.08 0.76
N PHE A 43 7.50 -8.68 -0.30
CA PHE A 43 7.03 -7.31 -0.48
C PHE A 43 5.98 -6.93 0.58
N THR A 44 5.08 -7.86 0.91
CA THR A 44 4.10 -7.69 1.99
C THR A 44 4.79 -7.48 3.34
N ASP A 45 5.79 -8.30 3.66
CA ASP A 45 6.53 -8.19 4.92
C ASP A 45 7.24 -6.83 5.03
N ALA A 46 7.86 -6.37 3.95
CA ALA A 46 8.48 -5.04 3.90
C ALA A 46 7.45 -3.93 4.14
N LEU A 47 6.26 -4.04 3.54
CA LEU A 47 5.17 -3.07 3.71
C LEU A 47 4.61 -3.05 5.13
N GLN A 48 4.44 -4.21 5.76
CA GLN A 48 3.97 -4.32 7.15
C GLN A 48 4.96 -3.73 8.15
N ARG A 49 6.26 -3.99 7.94
CA ARG A 49 7.33 -3.38 8.76
C ARG A 49 7.44 -1.89 8.54
N TRP A 50 7.03 -1.43 7.36
CA TRP A 50 7.15 -0.04 6.92
C TRP A 50 8.58 0.49 7.11
N ASP A 51 9.56 -0.34 6.73
CA ASP A 51 10.99 -0.06 6.92
C ASP A 51 11.72 -0.11 5.57
N ILE A 52 12.11 1.06 5.08
CA ILE A 52 12.85 1.22 3.83
C ILE A 52 14.21 0.51 3.85
N GLY A 53 14.81 0.25 5.02
CA GLY A 53 16.06 -0.49 5.13
C GLY A 53 15.92 -1.98 4.78
N THR A 54 14.69 -2.51 4.79
CA THR A 54 14.43 -3.94 4.52
C THR A 54 14.19 -4.24 3.04
N ILE A 55 14.21 -3.24 2.17
CA ILE A 55 13.86 -3.44 0.75
C ILE A 55 15.01 -3.97 -0.09
N GLU A 56 16.25 -3.98 0.40
CA GLU A 56 17.42 -4.39 -0.39
C GLU A 56 17.32 -5.85 -0.88
N ASP A 57 16.60 -6.68 -0.14
CA ASP A 57 16.35 -8.09 -0.46
C ASP A 57 15.23 -8.30 -1.50
N LEU A 58 14.49 -7.24 -1.86
CA LEU A 58 13.41 -7.32 -2.85
C LEU A 58 13.95 -7.25 -4.29
N PRO A 59 13.22 -7.79 -5.27
CA PRO A 59 13.50 -7.54 -6.68
C PRO A 59 13.54 -6.03 -6.99
N ASN A 60 14.43 -5.64 -7.90
CA ASN A 60 14.67 -4.21 -8.23
C ASN A 60 13.38 -3.41 -8.52
N TYR A 61 12.41 -4.02 -9.21
CA TYR A 61 11.16 -3.33 -9.55
C TYR A 61 10.29 -3.07 -8.31
N MET A 62 10.18 -4.03 -7.40
CA MET A 62 9.47 -3.88 -6.12
C MET A 62 10.16 -2.86 -5.21
N GLN A 63 11.49 -2.80 -5.22
CA GLN A 63 12.20 -1.75 -4.50
C GLN A 63 11.85 -0.35 -5.00
N ILE A 64 11.75 -0.18 -6.33
CA ILE A 64 11.35 1.10 -6.93
C ILE A 64 9.94 1.46 -6.46
N ILE A 65 9.00 0.52 -6.51
CA ILE A 65 7.61 0.73 -6.07
C ILE A 65 7.57 1.12 -4.60
N PHE A 66 8.29 0.40 -3.72
CA PHE A 66 8.34 0.72 -2.29
C PHE A 66 8.90 2.12 -2.03
N ARG A 67 10.02 2.46 -2.68
CA ARG A 67 10.64 3.80 -2.52
C ARG A 67 9.69 4.90 -2.98
N THR A 68 9.03 4.74 -4.11
CA THR A 68 8.04 5.70 -4.60
C THR A 68 6.86 5.84 -3.63
N LEU A 69 6.36 4.72 -3.09
CA LEU A 69 5.33 4.74 -2.05
C LEU A 69 5.81 5.53 -0.83
N TRP A 70 6.99 5.22 -0.31
CA TRP A 70 7.59 5.89 0.84
C TRP A 70 7.73 7.40 0.62
N GLU A 71 8.36 7.81 -0.48
CA GLU A 71 8.59 9.21 -0.83
C GLU A 71 7.29 10.01 -0.91
N VAL A 72 6.25 9.45 -1.54
CA VAL A 72 4.96 10.12 -1.63
C VAL A 72 4.30 10.26 -0.27
N MET A 73 4.40 9.27 0.61
CA MET A 73 3.86 9.38 1.97
C MET A 73 4.62 10.44 2.78
N GLN A 74 5.95 10.53 2.65
CA GLN A 74 6.75 11.59 3.28
C GLN A 74 6.39 12.98 2.73
N ASP A 75 6.15 13.09 1.42
CA ASP A 75 5.70 14.34 0.81
C ASP A 75 4.33 14.78 1.32
N ILE A 76 3.38 13.84 1.43
CA ILE A 76 2.05 14.13 1.98
C ILE A 76 2.16 14.54 3.45
N GLU A 77 2.94 13.84 4.26
CA GLU A 77 3.14 14.16 5.67
C GLU A 77 3.77 15.55 5.84
N ARG A 78 4.73 15.92 4.97
CA ARG A 78 5.32 17.26 4.94
C ARG A 78 4.30 18.33 4.57
N GLU A 79 3.47 18.08 3.55
CA GLU A 79 2.38 18.98 3.16
C GLU A 79 1.37 19.15 4.32
N MET A 80 0.96 18.07 4.99
CA MET A 80 0.03 18.09 6.11
C MET A 80 0.60 18.78 7.36
N SER A 81 1.88 18.53 7.66
CA SER A 81 2.61 19.18 8.75
C SER A 81 2.72 20.69 8.53
N SER A 82 2.94 21.14 7.29
CA SER A 82 2.99 22.58 6.95
C SER A 82 1.65 23.31 7.22
N LEU A 83 0.55 22.55 7.31
CA LEU A 83 -0.78 23.04 7.63
C LEU A 83 -1.16 22.90 9.12
N GLY A 84 -0.20 22.53 9.96
CA GLY A 84 -0.41 22.31 11.39
C GLY A 84 -1.18 21.03 11.72
N ARG A 85 -1.13 20.01 10.83
CA ARG A 85 -1.79 18.71 11.01
C ARG A 85 -0.80 17.53 10.92
N PRO A 86 0.21 17.46 11.79
CA PRO A 86 1.16 16.35 11.80
C PRO A 86 0.47 15.04 12.23
N GLY A 87 0.92 13.90 11.70
CA GLY A 87 0.46 12.56 12.06
C GLY A 87 -0.89 12.15 11.45
N GLY A 88 -1.45 12.95 10.54
CA GLY A 88 -2.72 12.66 9.89
C GLY A 88 -2.66 11.44 8.95
N LEU A 89 -1.46 10.97 8.61
CA LEU A 89 -1.25 9.93 7.60
C LEU A 89 -1.14 8.52 8.19
N GLN A 90 -0.69 8.37 9.44
CA GLN A 90 -0.48 7.05 10.06
C GLN A 90 -1.76 6.18 10.04
N PRO A 91 -2.96 6.69 10.38
CA PRO A 91 -4.18 5.88 10.30
C PRO A 91 -4.54 5.47 8.86
N THR A 92 -4.15 6.30 7.87
CA THR A 92 -4.40 6.00 6.45
C THR A 92 -3.44 4.93 5.94
N ILE A 93 -2.18 4.95 6.39
CA ILE A 93 -1.18 3.92 6.11
C ILE A 93 -1.70 2.58 6.64
N ASP A 94 -2.09 2.53 7.91
CA ASP A 94 -2.56 1.32 8.58
C ASP A 94 -3.82 0.76 7.87
N GLU A 95 -4.83 1.60 7.58
CA GLU A 95 -6.07 1.17 6.91
C GLU A 95 -5.82 0.67 5.47
N LYS A 96 -5.00 1.38 4.69
CA LYS A 96 -4.77 1.03 3.28
C LYS A 96 -3.98 -0.26 3.13
N PHE A 97 -3.11 -0.60 4.10
CA PHE A 97 -2.42 -1.87 4.12
C PHE A 97 -3.35 -3.06 4.38
N LEU A 98 -4.30 -2.92 5.30
CA LEU A 98 -5.34 -3.94 5.51
C LEU A 98 -6.19 -4.18 4.24
N LEU A 99 -6.44 -3.14 3.44
CA LEU A 99 -7.22 -3.27 2.20
C LEU A 99 -6.46 -4.01 1.08
N ILE A 100 -5.14 -3.81 0.96
CA ILE A 100 -4.30 -4.60 0.04
C ILE A 100 -4.38 -6.08 0.44
N GLN A 101 -4.17 -6.39 1.73
CA GLN A 101 -4.25 -7.76 2.24
C GLN A 101 -5.65 -8.39 2.02
N GLY A 102 -6.72 -7.63 2.24
CA GLY A 102 -8.09 -8.12 2.07
C GLY A 102 -8.48 -8.41 0.61
N ARG A 103 -7.86 -7.72 -0.36
CA ARG A 103 -8.10 -7.96 -1.79
C ARG A 103 -7.45 -9.24 -2.29
N LEU A 104 -6.28 -9.58 -1.76
CA LEU A 104 -5.53 -10.79 -2.09
C LEU A 104 -6.25 -12.07 -1.67
N MET A 105 -6.98 -12.02 -0.55
CA MET A 105 -7.86 -13.12 -0.18
C MET A 105 -9.00 -13.31 -1.19
N GLN A 106 -9.51 -12.25 -1.81
CA GLN A 106 -10.61 -12.39 -2.77
C GLN A 106 -10.15 -12.79 -4.17
N SER A 107 -8.98 -12.33 -4.63
CA SER A 107 -8.41 -12.74 -5.91
C SER A 107 -7.92 -14.20 -5.89
N SER A 108 -7.41 -14.69 -4.75
CA SER A 108 -7.01 -16.11 -4.58
C SER A 108 -8.20 -17.08 -4.46
N HIS A 109 -9.39 -16.63 -4.05
CA HIS A 109 -10.61 -17.46 -4.01
C HIS A 109 -11.36 -17.51 -5.35
N GLY A 110 -10.98 -16.69 -6.34
CA GLY A 110 -11.53 -16.72 -7.69
C GLY A 110 -10.85 -17.71 -8.64
N GLY A 111 -9.70 -18.26 -8.25
CA GLY A 111 -8.99 -19.32 -8.97
C GLY A 111 -9.12 -20.65 -8.24
N GLU A 112 -9.51 -21.70 -8.95
CA GLU A 112 -9.68 -23.05 -8.42
C GLU A 112 -8.48 -23.50 -7.57
N GLY A 113 -8.76 -23.85 -6.31
CA GLY A 113 -8.02 -24.84 -5.53
C GLY A 113 -6.52 -24.60 -5.29
N GLY A 114 -6.19 -24.03 -4.13
CA GLY A 114 -4.90 -24.32 -3.48
C GLY A 114 -4.28 -23.16 -2.72
N ASP A 115 -4.61 -23.03 -1.43
CA ASP A 115 -3.71 -23.42 -0.32
C ASP A 115 -4.12 -22.65 0.94
N THR A 116 -4.87 -23.31 1.81
CA THR A 116 -5.33 -22.81 3.11
C THR A 116 -4.16 -22.49 4.08
N ARG A 117 -2.91 -22.67 3.65
CA ARG A 117 -1.70 -22.36 4.43
C ARG A 117 -1.42 -20.88 4.61
N MET A 118 -1.89 -19.99 3.73
CA MET A 118 -1.75 -18.53 3.92
C MET A 118 -2.67 -18.02 5.05
N LEU A 119 -3.72 -18.76 5.41
CA LEU A 119 -4.63 -18.42 6.50
C LEU A 119 -4.03 -18.65 7.90
N ILE A 120 -3.05 -19.56 8.02
CA ILE A 120 -2.49 -19.98 9.32
C ILE A 120 -1.31 -19.09 9.76
N LEU A 121 -0.56 -18.50 8.82
CA LEU A 121 0.59 -17.66 9.18
C LEU A 121 0.20 -16.24 9.62
N LEU A 122 -0.97 -15.74 9.21
CA LEU A 122 -1.43 -14.39 9.55
C LEU A 122 -2.41 -14.33 10.74
N THR A 123 -2.78 -15.47 11.33
CA THR A 123 -3.70 -15.53 12.48
C THR A 123 -3.04 -15.96 13.78
N ARG A 124 -1.72 -16.13 13.81
CA ARG A 124 -1.01 -16.45 15.05
C ARG A 124 -0.25 -15.24 15.57
N GLU A 125 -0.99 -14.36 16.22
CA GLU A 125 -0.46 -13.56 17.33
C GLU A 125 -0.15 -14.52 18.48
N ASP A 126 1.12 -14.58 18.90
CA ASP A 126 1.56 -14.90 20.25
C ASP A 126 2.61 -13.83 20.63
#